data_AF-A0A399ZA38-F1
#
_entry.id   AF-A0A399ZA38-F1
#
_cell.length_a   1.000
_cell.length_b   1.000
_cell.length_c   1.000
_cell.angle_alpha   90.00
_cell.angle_beta   90.00
_cell.angle_gamma   90.00
#
_symmetry.space_group_name_H-M   'P 1'
#
loop_
_entity.id
_entity.type
_entity.pdbx_description
1 polymer ?
#
loop_
_entity_poly.entity_id
_entity_poly.type
_entity_poly.pdbx_seq_one_letter_code
_entity_poly.pdbx_strand_id
1 'polypeptide(L)'
;MHQSSAETVSSDTAEMTVSTAGMVKARNLSAQRSMIGGVEAESAEIAQSVVGGVRAALVNAQGSIGAVAGETVTLEGARVGVTAANEVRGGKVESVVLLAERVEGEVHTVVDTRGAVIAGLVGGLFAGLILLVGRIAFRRD
;
A
#
# COMPACT_ATOMS: atom_id res chain seq x y z
N MET A 1 27.89 -19.21 -4.16
CA MET A 1 26.79 -18.24 -3.95
C MET A 1 26.50 -18.22 -2.47
N HIS A 2 26.59 -17.06 -1.80
CA HIS A 2 26.28 -16.94 -0.37
C HIS A 2 24.82 -16.51 -0.27
N GLN A 3 23.93 -17.44 0.09
CA GLN A 3 22.51 -17.15 0.27
C GLN A 3 22.21 -17.33 1.76
N SER A 4 22.05 -16.21 2.47
CA SER A 4 21.70 -16.22 3.89
C SER A 4 20.18 -16.30 4.00
N SER A 5 19.69 -17.38 4.62
CA SER A 5 18.28 -17.58 4.95
C SER A 5 18.10 -17.39 6.45
N ALA A 6 17.24 -16.46 6.85
CA ALA A 6 16.92 -16.19 8.25
C ALA A 6 15.41 -16.27 8.47
N GLU A 7 14.97 -17.02 9.47
CA GLU A 7 13.53 -17.15 9.75
C GLU A 7 12.95 -15.87 10.37
N THR A 8 13.69 -15.26 11.32
CA THR A 8 13.34 -13.97 11.91
C THR A 8 14.60 -13.15 12.16
N VAL A 9 14.59 -11.88 11.72
CA VAL A 9 15.68 -10.92 11.96
C VAL A 9 15.14 -9.80 12.86
N SER A 10 15.76 -9.58 14.01
CA SER A 10 15.42 -8.51 14.95
C SER A 10 16.65 -7.67 15.25
N SER A 11 16.61 -6.38 14.92
CA SER A 11 17.74 -5.46 15.12
C SER A 11 17.26 -4.01 15.15
N ASP A 12 18.02 -3.08 15.72
CA ASP A 12 17.71 -1.66 15.54
C ASP A 12 17.85 -1.24 14.07
N THR A 13 18.89 -1.75 13.40
CA THR A 13 19.13 -1.54 11.97
C THR A 13 19.37 -2.89 11.31
N ALA A 14 18.62 -3.18 10.26
CA ALA A 14 18.77 -4.38 9.46
C ALA A 14 19.15 -4.01 8.04
N GLU A 15 20.29 -4.49 7.58
CA GLU A 15 20.72 -4.38 6.18
C GLU A 15 20.65 -5.77 5.54
N MET A 16 19.87 -5.87 4.47
CA MET A 16 19.62 -7.11 3.78
C MET A 16 19.98 -6.96 2.31
N THR A 17 21.05 -7.62 1.90
CA THR A 17 21.48 -7.63 0.49
C THR A 17 21.45 -9.06 -0.03
N VAL A 18 20.69 -9.33 -1.09
CA VAL A 18 20.59 -10.67 -1.72
C VAL A 18 20.30 -11.75 -0.67
N SER A 19 19.31 -11.49 0.17
CA SER A 19 18.99 -12.32 1.33
C SER A 19 17.52 -12.75 1.34
N THR A 20 17.23 -13.85 2.02
CA THR A 20 15.86 -14.33 2.23
C THR A 20 15.52 -14.27 3.71
N ALA A 21 14.42 -13.61 4.05
CA ALA A 21 13.90 -13.62 5.41
C ALA A 21 12.41 -13.94 5.49
N GLY A 22 12.01 -14.67 6.53
CA GLY A 22 10.59 -14.87 6.84
C GLY A 22 9.96 -13.58 7.37
N MET A 23 10.45 -13.09 8.51
CA MET A 23 9.99 -11.87 9.15
C MET A 23 11.18 -10.98 9.54
N VAL A 24 11.08 -9.68 9.30
CA VAL A 24 12.09 -8.69 9.68
C VAL A 24 11.44 -7.64 10.56
N LYS A 25 11.96 -7.49 11.78
CA LYS A 25 11.55 -6.45 12.72
C LYS A 25 12.74 -5.56 13.01
N ALA A 26 12.69 -4.30 12.56
CA ALA A 26 13.77 -3.35 12.81
C ALA A 26 13.27 -1.92 12.94
N ARG A 27 14.03 -1.01 13.56
CA ARG A 27 13.65 0.42 13.47
C ARG A 27 13.90 0.92 12.04
N ASN A 28 15.09 0.66 11.52
CA ASN A 28 15.49 0.99 10.16
C ASN A 28 15.80 -0.29 9.38
N LEU A 29 15.09 -0.53 8.29
CA LEU A 29 15.38 -1.62 7.36
C LEU A 29 15.87 -1.03 6.03
N SER A 30 17.01 -1.51 5.55
CA SER A 30 17.42 -1.35 4.15
C SER A 30 17.53 -2.73 3.50
N ALA A 31 16.66 -3.01 2.55
CA ALA A 31 16.59 -4.30 1.86
C ALA A 31 16.79 -4.10 0.36
N GLN A 32 17.85 -4.69 -0.18
CA GLN A 32 18.19 -4.64 -1.60
C GLN A 32 18.25 -6.04 -2.21
N ARG A 33 17.52 -6.26 -3.31
CA ARG A 33 17.45 -7.55 -4.03
C ARG A 33 17.18 -8.74 -3.10
N SER A 34 16.29 -8.53 -2.13
CA SER A 34 15.98 -9.52 -1.10
C SER A 34 14.54 -10.04 -1.24
N MET A 35 14.28 -11.21 -0.67
CA MET A 35 12.93 -11.79 -0.58
C MET A 35 12.53 -11.85 0.88
N ILE A 36 11.50 -11.10 1.26
CA ILE A 36 11.08 -10.97 2.66
C ILE A 36 9.59 -11.32 2.79
N GLY A 37 9.23 -12.22 3.70
CA GLY A 37 7.82 -12.55 3.94
C GLY A 37 7.04 -11.39 4.56
N GLY A 38 7.56 -10.82 5.65
CA GLY A 38 6.97 -9.69 6.35
C GLY A 38 8.03 -8.72 6.90
N VAL A 39 7.70 -7.43 6.88
CA VAL A 39 8.51 -6.33 7.44
C VAL A 39 7.67 -5.53 8.42
N GLU A 40 8.18 -5.34 9.63
CA GLU A 40 7.69 -4.38 10.60
C GLU A 40 8.82 -3.42 10.95
N ALA A 41 8.69 -2.15 10.56
CA ALA A 41 9.71 -1.15 10.84
C ALA A 41 9.15 0.24 11.15
N GLU A 42 10.01 1.15 11.57
CA GLU A 42 9.67 2.58 11.64
C GLU A 42 9.93 3.23 10.28
N SER A 43 11.10 2.92 9.70
CA SER A 43 11.49 3.26 8.34
C SER A 43 11.93 2.01 7.57
N ALA A 44 11.37 1.79 6.39
CA ALA A 44 11.72 0.67 5.51
C ALA A 44 12.08 1.17 4.11
N GLU A 45 13.33 0.98 3.72
CA GLU A 45 13.82 1.21 2.37
C GLU A 45 14.01 -0.13 1.66
N ILE A 46 13.26 -0.35 0.59
CA ILE A 46 13.18 -1.63 -0.11
C ILE A 46 13.47 -1.37 -1.59
N ALA A 47 14.60 -1.86 -2.09
CA ALA A 47 15.02 -1.66 -3.47
C ALA A 47 15.10 -3.00 -4.22
N GLN A 48 14.42 -3.08 -5.37
CA GLN A 48 14.42 -4.25 -6.27
C GLN A 48 14.14 -5.59 -5.55
N SER A 49 13.24 -5.56 -4.57
CA SER A 49 12.99 -6.70 -3.68
C SER A 49 11.57 -7.22 -3.84
N VAL A 50 11.34 -8.45 -3.36
CA VAL A 50 10.02 -9.07 -3.29
C VAL A 50 9.61 -9.17 -1.83
N VAL A 51 8.55 -8.47 -1.45
CA VAL A 51 8.09 -8.45 -0.05
C VAL A 51 6.62 -8.84 0.06
N GLY A 52 6.29 -9.78 0.95
CA GLY A 52 4.90 -10.21 1.13
C GLY A 52 4.04 -9.13 1.79
N GLY A 53 4.50 -8.60 2.92
CA GLY A 53 3.83 -7.51 3.65
C GLY A 53 4.81 -6.54 4.28
N VAL A 54 4.52 -5.24 4.22
CA VAL A 54 5.31 -4.18 4.85
C VAL A 54 4.42 -3.33 5.72
N ARG A 55 4.83 -3.13 6.99
CA ARG A 55 4.24 -2.15 7.88
C ARG A 55 5.33 -1.24 8.42
N ALA A 56 5.32 0.04 8.02
CA ALA A 56 6.21 1.04 8.60
C ALA A 56 5.62 2.44 8.53
N ALA A 57 6.05 3.35 9.40
CA ALA A 57 5.60 4.75 9.35
C ALA A 57 6.06 5.39 8.04
N LEU A 58 7.32 5.18 7.69
CA LEU A 58 7.94 5.62 6.44
C LEU A 58 8.31 4.39 5.60
N VAL A 59 7.73 4.26 4.41
CA VAL A 59 8.10 3.21 3.46
C VAL A 59 8.61 3.86 2.19
N ASN A 60 9.81 3.51 1.76
CA ASN A 60 10.28 3.76 0.41
C ASN A 60 10.51 2.42 -0.27
N ALA A 61 9.71 2.08 -1.28
CA ALA A 61 9.78 0.77 -1.86
C ALA A 61 9.74 0.75 -3.39
N GLN A 62 10.56 -0.14 -3.94
CA GLN A 62 10.75 -0.41 -5.35
C GLN A 62 10.84 -1.93 -5.55
N GLY A 63 10.02 -2.47 -6.45
CA GLY A 63 9.94 -3.91 -6.71
C GLY A 63 8.52 -4.45 -6.63
N SER A 64 8.35 -5.68 -6.15
CA SER A 64 7.04 -6.34 -6.04
C SER A 64 6.65 -6.52 -4.59
N ILE A 65 5.57 -5.89 -4.16
CA ILE A 65 5.10 -5.91 -2.76
C ILE A 65 3.68 -6.45 -2.72
N GLY A 66 3.40 -7.42 -1.85
CA GLY A 66 2.04 -7.94 -1.69
C GLY A 66 1.12 -6.90 -1.05
N ALA A 67 1.43 -6.48 0.17
CA ALA A 67 0.69 -5.46 0.89
C ALA A 67 1.65 -4.45 1.57
N VAL A 68 1.26 -3.17 1.59
CA VAL A 68 1.98 -2.12 2.32
C VAL A 68 1.02 -1.28 3.15
N ALA A 69 1.40 -1.04 4.41
CA ALA A 69 0.69 -0.18 5.34
C ALA A 69 1.65 0.82 5.98
N GLY A 70 1.32 2.11 5.97
CA GLY A 70 2.18 3.13 6.57
C GLY A 70 1.57 4.52 6.67
N GLU A 71 2.30 5.47 7.26
CA GLU A 71 1.86 6.86 7.28
C GLU A 71 2.21 7.54 5.96
N THR A 72 3.48 7.45 5.56
CA THR A 72 3.98 7.95 4.27
C THR A 72 4.62 6.82 3.49
N VAL A 73 4.06 6.51 2.33
CA VAL A 73 4.49 5.41 1.47
C VAL A 73 4.93 5.98 0.13
N THR A 74 6.23 5.93 -0.14
CA THR A 74 6.84 6.31 -1.42
C THR A 74 7.08 5.05 -2.26
N LEU A 75 6.51 5.02 -3.46
CA LEU A 75 6.59 3.88 -4.37
C LEU A 75 7.17 4.35 -5.72
N GLU A 76 8.34 3.84 -6.06
CA GLU A 76 9.04 4.21 -7.31
C GLU A 76 9.21 2.99 -8.22
N GLY A 77 8.35 2.85 -9.23
CA GLY A 77 8.39 1.70 -10.14
C GLY A 77 8.06 0.39 -9.43
N ALA A 78 7.19 0.46 -8.41
CA ALA A 78 6.77 -0.69 -7.62
C ALA A 78 5.40 -1.21 -8.08
N ARG A 79 5.25 -2.53 -8.08
CA ARG A 79 3.96 -3.24 -8.20
C ARG A 79 3.52 -3.64 -6.81
N VAL A 80 2.38 -3.11 -6.38
CA VAL A 80 1.82 -3.38 -5.07
C VAL A 80 0.46 -4.04 -5.21
N GLY A 81 0.18 -5.08 -4.45
CA GLY A 81 -1.18 -5.65 -4.42
C GLY A 81 -2.14 -4.68 -3.72
N VAL A 82 -1.89 -4.44 -2.44
CA VAL A 82 -2.72 -3.58 -1.58
C VAL A 82 -1.88 -2.50 -0.91
N THR A 83 -2.33 -1.26 -1.00
CA THR A 83 -1.68 -0.10 -0.38
C THR A 83 -2.65 0.58 0.57
N ALA A 84 -2.26 0.75 1.83
CA ALA A 84 -3.00 1.53 2.82
C ALA A 84 -2.07 2.56 3.47
N ALA A 85 -2.25 3.84 3.19
CA ALA A 85 -1.42 4.88 3.82
C ALA A 85 -2.12 6.22 3.96
N ASN A 86 -1.67 7.06 4.90
CA ASN A 86 -2.20 8.43 4.97
C ASN A 86 -1.75 9.22 3.74
N GLU A 87 -0.47 9.12 3.40
CA GLU A 87 0.14 9.78 2.25
C GLU A 87 0.87 8.78 1.35
N VAL A 88 0.52 8.76 0.06
CA VAL A 88 1.22 7.96 -0.95
C VAL A 88 1.92 8.89 -1.94
N ARG A 89 3.22 8.69 -2.13
CA ARG A 89 4.04 9.43 -3.08
C ARG A 89 4.60 8.48 -4.14
N GLY A 90 4.66 8.90 -5.40
CA GLY A 90 5.25 8.04 -6.43
C GLY A 90 4.92 8.43 -7.86
N GLY A 91 5.88 8.25 -8.77
CA GLY A 91 5.74 8.60 -10.18
C GLY A 91 5.18 7.50 -11.07
N LYS A 92 5.41 6.22 -10.76
CA LYS A 92 4.78 5.08 -11.45
C LYS A 92 4.53 3.98 -10.45
N VAL A 93 3.29 3.88 -10.01
CA VAL A 93 2.83 2.89 -9.04
C VAL A 93 1.71 2.10 -9.66
N GLU A 94 1.87 0.79 -9.76
CA GLU A 94 0.80 -0.12 -10.16
C GLU A 94 0.26 -0.76 -8.89
N SER A 95 -0.90 -0.31 -8.43
CA SER A 95 -1.59 -0.88 -7.26
C SER A 95 -2.97 -1.40 -7.63
N VAL A 96 -3.33 -2.59 -7.16
CA VAL A 96 -4.67 -3.17 -7.40
C VAL A 96 -5.70 -2.48 -6.54
N VAL A 97 -5.39 -2.26 -5.25
CA VAL A 97 -6.24 -1.55 -4.30
C VAL A 97 -5.40 -0.53 -3.56
N LEU A 98 -5.75 0.74 -3.71
CA LEU A 98 -5.09 1.86 -3.02
C LEU A 98 -6.11 2.58 -2.13
N LEU A 99 -5.82 2.59 -0.84
CA LEU A 99 -6.54 3.36 0.16
C LEU A 99 -5.58 4.41 0.71
N ALA A 100 -5.80 5.67 0.34
CA ALA A 100 -5.01 6.77 0.89
C ALA A 100 -5.81 8.05 1.10
N GLU A 101 -5.44 8.82 2.12
CA GLU A 101 -6.03 10.14 2.39
C GLU A 101 -5.47 11.20 1.43
N ARG A 102 -4.18 11.11 1.13
CA ARG A 102 -3.45 12.04 0.25
C ARG A 102 -2.55 11.28 -0.71
N VAL A 103 -2.55 11.69 -1.98
CA VAL A 103 -1.71 11.11 -3.03
C VAL A 103 -0.97 12.23 -3.76
N GLU A 104 0.36 12.19 -3.76
CA GLU A 104 1.22 13.17 -4.45
C GLU A 104 2.11 12.46 -5.49
N GLY A 105 1.78 12.58 -6.77
CA GLY A 105 2.54 12.02 -7.89
C GLY A 105 1.68 11.46 -9.02
N GLU A 106 2.30 11.02 -10.11
CA GLU A 106 1.63 10.30 -11.22
C GLU A 106 1.31 8.85 -10.82
N VAL A 107 0.37 8.65 -9.91
CA VAL A 107 -0.03 7.31 -9.47
C VAL A 107 -1.07 6.74 -10.43
N HIS A 108 -0.65 5.83 -11.31
CA HIS A 108 -1.56 5.06 -12.18
C HIS A 108 -2.28 3.95 -11.39
N THR A 109 -3.35 4.33 -10.69
CA THR A 109 -4.25 3.38 -10.04
C THR A 109 -5.25 2.82 -11.04
N VAL A 110 -5.52 1.51 -10.97
CA VAL A 110 -6.56 0.85 -11.79
C VAL A 110 -7.96 1.35 -11.41
N VAL A 111 -8.11 1.90 -10.19
CA VAL A 111 -9.28 2.63 -9.70
C VAL A 111 -8.81 3.98 -9.15
N ASP A 112 -8.93 5.02 -9.98
CA ASP A 112 -8.56 6.39 -9.63
C ASP A 112 -9.46 6.93 -8.50
N THR A 113 -8.89 7.64 -7.52
CA THR A 113 -9.62 8.31 -6.43
C THR A 113 -10.69 9.25 -6.99
N ARG A 114 -10.43 9.84 -8.17
CA ARG A 114 -11.43 10.64 -8.90
C ARG A 114 -12.61 9.79 -9.36
N GLY A 115 -12.35 8.58 -9.84
CA GLY A 115 -13.37 7.61 -10.22
C GLY A 115 -14.21 7.15 -9.04
N ALA A 116 -13.59 6.91 -7.88
CA ALA A 116 -14.29 6.53 -6.65
C ALA A 116 -15.21 7.63 -6.12
N VAL A 117 -14.76 8.90 -6.12
CA VAL A 117 -15.58 10.05 -5.70
C VAL A 117 -16.75 10.26 -6.65
N ILE A 118 -16.54 10.16 -7.97
CA ILE A 118 -17.62 10.27 -8.96
C ILE A 118 -18.60 9.11 -8.82
N ALA A 119 -18.12 7.88 -8.68
CA ALA A 119 -18.97 6.71 -8.47
C ALA A 119 -19.78 6.82 -7.16
N GLY A 120 -19.16 7.31 -6.09
CA GLY A 120 -19.83 7.57 -4.82
C GLY A 120 -20.88 8.67 -4.91
N LEU A 121 -20.58 9.79 -5.57
CA LEU A 121 -21.53 10.88 -5.79
C LEU A 121 -22.71 10.45 -6.67
N VAL A 122 -22.43 9.76 -7.79
CA VAL A 122 -23.47 9.27 -8.70
C VAL A 122 -24.33 8.21 -7.99
N GLY A 123 -23.70 7.22 -7.34
CA GLY A 123 -24.42 6.18 -6.59
C GLY A 123 -25.25 6.75 -5.46
N GLY A 124 -24.70 7.68 -4.68
CA GLY A 124 -25.40 8.36 -3.59
C GLY A 124 -26.58 9.21 -4.08
N LEU A 125 -26.43 9.91 -5.20
CA LEU A 125 -27.52 10.69 -5.82
C LEU A 125 -28.67 9.77 -6.25
N PHE A 126 -28.37 8.66 -6.95
CA PHE A 126 -29.39 7.73 -7.40
C PHE A 126 -30.09 7.03 -6.23
N ALA A 127 -29.33 6.55 -5.24
CA ALA A 127 -29.90 5.95 -4.03
C ALA A 127 -30.77 6.94 -3.25
N GLY A 128 -30.31 8.19 -3.11
CA GLY A 128 -31.05 9.27 -2.47
C GLY A 128 -32.35 9.60 -3.19
N LEU A 129 -32.34 9.68 -4.52
CA LEU A 129 -33.54 9.91 -5.33
C LEU A 129 -34.55 8.76 -5.22
N ILE A 130 -34.08 7.51 -5.26
CA ILE A 130 -34.94 6.33 -5.11
C ILE A 130 -35.59 6.32 -3.72
N LEU A 131 -34.82 6.60 -2.65
CA LEU A 131 -35.35 6.72 -1.29
C LEU A 131 -36.35 7.87 -1.15
N LEU A 132 -36.09 9.01 -1.79
CA LEU A 132 -36.99 10.16 -1.77
C LEU A 132 -38.33 9.83 -2.46
N VAL A 133 -38.26 9.23 -3.66
CA VAL A 133 -39.44 8.80 -4.42
C VAL A 133 -40.20 7.72 -3.66
N GLY A 134 -39.51 6.71 -3.13
CA GLY A 134 -40.11 5.69 -2.28
C GLY A 134 -40.80 6.30 -1.07
N ARG A 135 -40.12 7.21 -0.35
CA ARG A 135 -40.70 7.88 0.82
C ARG A 135 -41.95 8.67 0.48
N ILE A 136 -42.03 9.32 -0.69
CA ILE A 136 -43.21 10.08 -1.12
C ILE A 136 -44.33 9.14 -1.57
N ALA A 137 -44.00 8.08 -2.31
CA ALA A 137 -44.96 7.07 -2.77
C ALA A 137 -45.59 6.28 -1.62
N PHE A 138 -44.80 5.96 -0.59
CA PHE A 138 -45.25 5.22 0.61
C PHE A 138 -45.72 6.15 1.76
N ARG A 139 -45.80 7.47 1.57
CA ARG A 139 -46.36 8.42 2.57
C ARG A 139 -47.85 8.70 2.41
N ARG A 140 -48.51 8.03 1.48
CA ARG A 140 -49.97 8.01 1.38
C ARG A 140 -50.45 6.79 2.14
N ASP A 141 -50.66 6.98 3.44
CA ASP A 141 -51.77 6.46 4.25
C ASP A 141 -51.69 7.10 5.66
#